data_AF-A0A7S1S5W4-F1
#
_entry.id   AF-A0A7S1S5W4-F1
#
_cell.length_a   1.000
_cell.length_b   1.000
_cell.length_c   1.000
_cell.angle_alpha   90.00
_cell.angle_beta   90.00
_cell.angle_gamma   90.00
#
_symmetry.space_group_name_H-M   'P 1'
#
loop_
_entity.id
_entity.type
_entity.pdbx_description
1 polymer ?
#
loop_
_entity_poly.entity_id
_entity_poly.type
_entity_poly.pdbx_seq_one_letter_code
_entity_poly.pdbx_strand_id
1 'polypeptide(L)'
;GKLDLGVFDWGGMGAMSIGHKLWWWLYCGDYEPLRLNLGDYIAAFVGAYAEAGGPPLDRDRLRSMVIITAMEQMIGLIGAVPQIFKMCPKKEWDTIHNRYDPRISDNIDGKSTLRLYLHCMNSILRIIEEMDGDRVLEKWVKDVWMGELEQEAKSAEVMGL
;
A
#
# COMPACT_ATOMS: atom_id res chain seq x y z
N GLY A 1 2.08 30.02 -10.63
CA GLY A 1 2.35 29.43 -11.97
C GLY A 1 1.24 28.45 -12.29
N LYS A 2 0.92 28.24 -13.56
CA LYS A 2 -0.04 27.21 -13.99
C LYS A 2 0.74 25.91 -14.22
N LEU A 3 0.34 24.85 -13.53
CA LEU A 3 0.92 23.52 -13.70
C LEU A 3 0.03 22.75 -14.68
N ASP A 4 0.57 22.38 -15.84
CA ASP A 4 -0.12 21.52 -16.80
C ASP A 4 0.29 20.06 -16.53
N LEU A 5 -0.69 19.22 -16.20
CA LEU A 5 -0.49 17.80 -15.86
C LEU A 5 -1.24 16.90 -16.83
N GLY A 6 -0.63 15.77 -17.17
CA GLY A 6 -1.27 14.66 -17.88
C GLY A 6 -1.10 13.38 -17.07
N VAL A 7 -2.14 12.54 -17.05
CA VAL A 7 -2.10 11.20 -16.45
C VAL A 7 -1.83 10.19 -17.57
N PHE A 8 -0.85 9.33 -17.35
CA PHE A 8 -0.50 8.21 -18.22
C PHE A 8 -0.61 6.90 -17.45
N ASP A 9 -0.50 5.77 -18.16
CA ASP A 9 -0.57 4.41 -17.60
C ASP A 9 -1.90 4.09 -16.89
N TRP A 10 -2.92 3.84 -17.70
CA TRP A 10 -4.29 3.52 -17.26
C TRP A 10 -4.51 2.03 -16.97
N GLY A 11 -3.45 1.19 -16.98
CA GLY A 11 -3.59 -0.26 -16.86
C GLY A 11 -4.27 -0.73 -15.58
N GLY A 12 -4.18 0.05 -14.50
CA GLY A 12 -4.84 -0.20 -13.22
C GLY A 12 -6.12 0.62 -12.97
N MET A 13 -6.65 1.32 -13.99
CA MET A 13 -7.84 2.16 -13.81
C MET A 13 -9.10 1.31 -13.60
N GLY A 14 -9.80 1.58 -12.50
CA GLY A 14 -11.06 0.91 -12.17
C GLY A 14 -11.85 1.62 -11.08
N ALA A 15 -13.06 1.11 -10.83
CA ALA A 15 -13.91 1.56 -9.72
C ALA A 15 -13.38 0.95 -8.40
N MET A 16 -12.64 1.76 -7.64
CA MET A 16 -12.02 1.38 -6.37
C MET A 16 -12.24 2.48 -5.33
N SER A 17 -12.00 2.16 -4.06
CA SER A 17 -12.04 3.13 -2.97
C SER A 17 -11.00 4.25 -3.17
N ILE A 18 -11.24 5.42 -2.56
CA ILE A 18 -10.29 6.54 -2.62
C ILE A 18 -8.98 6.16 -1.90
N GLY A 19 -9.08 5.45 -0.77
CA GLY A 19 -7.89 4.97 -0.06
C GLY A 19 -7.04 4.03 -0.91
N HIS A 20 -7.67 3.22 -1.77
CA HIS A 20 -6.94 2.41 -2.73
C HIS A 20 -6.13 3.28 -3.69
N LYS A 21 -6.75 4.30 -4.30
CA LYS A 21 -6.05 5.23 -5.20
C LYS A 21 -4.89 5.95 -4.51
N LEU A 22 -5.09 6.41 -3.27
CA LEU A 22 -4.05 7.06 -2.48
C LEU A 22 -2.85 6.15 -2.23
N TRP A 23 -3.08 4.88 -1.87
CA TRP A 23 -1.99 3.92 -1.72
C TRP A 23 -1.19 3.79 -3.01
N TRP A 24 -1.85 3.63 -4.15
CA TRP A 24 -1.17 3.52 -5.46
C TRP A 24 -0.41 4.78 -5.89
N TRP A 25 -0.70 5.95 -5.31
CA TRP A 25 0.14 7.15 -5.52
C TRP A 25 1.35 7.19 -4.60
N LEU A 26 1.31 6.48 -3.47
CA LEU A 26 2.32 6.56 -2.41
C LEU A 26 3.24 5.33 -2.34
N TYR A 27 2.83 4.17 -2.86
CA TYR A 27 3.48 2.87 -2.62
C TYR A 27 4.94 2.77 -3.12
N CYS A 28 5.34 3.60 -4.07
CA CYS A 28 6.72 3.72 -4.56
C CYS A 28 7.60 4.66 -3.71
N GLY A 29 7.01 5.42 -2.80
CA GLY A 29 7.72 6.34 -1.91
C GLY A 29 8.52 5.60 -0.84
N ASP A 30 9.54 6.25 -0.30
CA ASP A 30 10.28 5.69 0.83
C ASP A 30 9.40 5.61 2.08
N TYR A 31 9.60 4.54 2.86
CA TYR A 31 8.76 4.25 4.02
C TYR A 31 8.86 5.31 5.12
N GLU A 32 10.04 5.84 5.45
CA GLU A 32 10.15 6.83 6.54
C GLU A 32 9.35 8.11 6.25
N PRO A 33 9.48 8.75 5.07
CA PRO A 33 8.60 9.85 4.70
C PRO A 33 7.13 9.47 4.77
N LEU A 34 6.76 8.29 4.27
CA LEU A 34 5.37 7.82 4.31
C LEU A 34 4.85 7.73 5.74
N ARG A 35 5.54 7.00 6.62
CA ARG A 35 5.13 6.78 8.02
C ARG A 35 4.96 8.10 8.77
N LEU A 36 5.92 9.01 8.61
CA LEU A 36 5.91 10.31 9.29
C LEU A 36 4.84 11.26 8.76
N ASN A 37 4.55 11.23 7.46
CA ASN A 37 3.74 12.27 6.80
C ASN A 37 2.39 11.76 6.27
N LEU A 38 2.03 10.48 6.44
CA LEU A 38 0.77 9.94 5.90
C LEU A 38 -0.46 10.75 6.34
N GLY A 39 -0.47 11.22 7.59
CA GLY A 39 -1.56 12.06 8.11
C GLY A 39 -1.69 13.40 7.38
N ASP A 40 -0.56 14.00 6.99
CA ASP A 40 -0.49 15.27 6.26
C ASP A 40 -0.82 15.09 4.78
N TYR A 41 -0.37 14.00 4.16
CA TYR A 41 -0.75 13.64 2.79
C TYR A 41 -2.27 13.45 2.67
N ILE A 42 -2.87 12.77 3.64
CA ILE A 42 -4.33 12.61 3.72
C ILE A 42 -5.00 13.96 3.92
N ALA A 43 -4.50 14.81 4.83
CA ALA A 43 -5.07 16.14 5.05
C ALA A 43 -5.06 16.99 3.77
N ALA A 44 -3.91 17.03 3.09
CA ALA A 44 -3.73 17.77 1.85
C ALA A 44 -4.67 17.26 0.75
N PHE A 45 -4.80 15.93 0.60
CA PHE A 45 -5.73 15.34 -0.36
C PHE A 45 -7.18 15.69 -0.03
N VAL A 46 -7.62 15.55 1.22
CA VAL A 46 -9.00 15.84 1.62
C VAL A 46 -9.34 17.31 1.37
N GLY A 47 -8.43 18.24 1.70
CA GLY A 47 -8.59 19.66 1.42
C GLY A 47 -8.75 19.93 -0.08
N ALA A 48 -7.80 19.45 -0.89
CA ALA A 48 -7.83 19.64 -2.34
C ALA A 48 -9.05 18.98 -3.00
N TYR A 49 -9.47 17.82 -2.51
CA TYR A 49 -10.65 17.11 -3.02
C TYR A 49 -11.93 17.89 -2.75
N ALA A 50 -12.09 18.45 -1.55
CA ALA A 50 -13.22 19.30 -1.20
C ALA A 50 -13.23 20.62 -1.99
N GLU A 51 -12.08 21.28 -2.13
CA GLU A 51 -11.93 22.50 -2.94
C GLU A 51 -12.29 22.28 -4.42
N ALA A 52 -12.03 21.08 -4.95
CA ALA A 52 -12.41 20.67 -6.29
C ALA A 52 -13.88 20.24 -6.42
N GLY A 53 -14.69 20.36 -5.35
CA GLY A 53 -16.12 20.02 -5.34
C GLY A 53 -16.43 18.56 -4.96
N GLY A 54 -15.46 17.81 -4.46
CA GLY A 54 -15.67 16.47 -3.91
C GLY A 54 -16.44 16.50 -2.59
N PRO A 55 -17.12 15.40 -2.22
CA PRO A 55 -17.79 15.28 -0.92
C PRO A 55 -16.77 15.31 0.24
N PRO A 56 -17.21 15.71 1.45
CA PRO A 56 -16.37 15.63 2.64
C PRO A 56 -15.93 14.18 2.89
N LEU A 57 -14.65 14.01 3.26
CA LEU A 57 -14.06 12.71 3.54
C LEU A 57 -13.60 12.65 4.99
N ASP A 58 -13.91 11.53 5.65
CA ASP A 58 -13.38 11.21 6.98
C ASP A 58 -11.91 10.79 6.85
N ARG A 59 -11.02 11.53 7.54
CA ARG A 59 -9.57 11.34 7.45
C ARG A 59 -9.12 10.01 8.04
N ASP A 60 -9.71 9.60 9.15
CA ASP A 60 -9.32 8.38 9.86
C ASP A 60 -9.79 7.15 9.09
N ARG A 61 -11.02 7.20 8.54
CA ARG A 61 -11.51 6.17 7.63
C ARG A 61 -10.66 6.07 6.38
N LEU A 62 -10.25 7.20 5.81
CA LEU A 62 -9.37 7.21 4.64
C LEU A 62 -8.00 6.63 4.96
N ARG A 63 -7.42 6.94 6.13
CA ARG A 63 -6.17 6.34 6.61
C ARG A 63 -6.28 4.83 6.72
N SER A 64 -7.36 4.32 7.32
CA SER A 64 -7.60 2.88 7.43
C SER A 64 -7.70 2.22 6.06
N MET A 65 -8.41 2.84 5.10
CA MET A 65 -8.49 2.32 3.73
C MET A 65 -7.12 2.25 3.03
N VAL A 66 -6.23 3.23 3.26
CA VAL A 66 -4.87 3.22 2.70
C VAL A 66 -4.07 2.05 3.28
N ILE A 67 -4.08 1.89 4.60
CA ILE A 67 -3.35 0.81 5.31
C ILE A 67 -3.86 -0.57 4.86
N ILE A 68 -5.18 -0.76 4.82
CA ILE A 68 -5.80 -2.02 4.39
C ILE A 68 -5.46 -2.30 2.92
N THR A 69 -5.46 -1.28 2.05
CA THR A 69 -5.05 -1.49 0.64
C THR A 69 -3.59 -1.90 0.53
N ALA A 70 -2.71 -1.32 1.35
CA ALA A 70 -1.30 -1.71 1.37
C ALA A 70 -1.16 -3.21 1.70
N MET A 71 -1.91 -3.70 2.69
CA MET A 71 -1.94 -5.12 3.05
C MET A 71 -2.55 -5.99 1.94
N GLU A 72 -3.60 -5.52 1.26
CA GLU A 72 -4.19 -6.21 0.12
C GLU A 72 -3.19 -6.37 -1.03
N GLN A 73 -2.38 -5.34 -1.32
CA GLN A 73 -1.31 -5.43 -2.32
C GLN A 73 -0.27 -6.52 -1.97
N MET A 74 0.05 -6.71 -0.69
CA MET A 74 1.00 -7.75 -0.27
C MET A 74 0.56 -9.14 -0.72
N ILE A 75 -0.75 -9.42 -0.73
CA ILE A 75 -1.29 -10.71 -1.21
C ILE A 75 -0.85 -10.97 -2.67
N GLY A 76 -0.95 -9.95 -3.52
CA GLY A 76 -0.47 -10.02 -4.90
C GLY A 76 1.06 -10.16 -5.01
N LEU A 77 1.80 -9.45 -4.16
CA LEU A 77 3.27 -9.47 -4.17
C LEU A 77 3.85 -10.81 -3.69
N ILE A 78 3.19 -11.51 -2.77
CA ILE A 78 3.55 -12.88 -2.38
C ILE A 78 3.50 -13.80 -3.60
N GLY A 79 2.51 -13.62 -4.47
CA GLY A 79 2.41 -14.34 -5.75
C GLY A 79 3.59 -14.09 -6.71
N ALA A 80 4.33 -12.99 -6.53
CA ALA A 80 5.47 -12.63 -7.36
C ALA A 80 6.81 -13.26 -6.91
N VAL A 81 6.87 -13.94 -5.76
CA VAL A 81 8.09 -14.57 -5.22
C VAL A 81 8.80 -15.50 -6.22
N PRO A 82 8.10 -16.34 -7.01
CA PRO A 82 8.78 -17.15 -8.03
C PRO A 82 9.50 -16.31 -9.09
N GLN A 83 8.91 -15.18 -9.49
CA GLN A 83 9.53 -14.26 -10.45
C GLN A 83 10.71 -13.50 -9.82
N ILE A 84 10.64 -13.16 -8.52
CA ILE A 84 11.76 -12.59 -7.76
C ILE A 84 12.96 -13.54 -7.81
N PHE A 85 12.76 -14.83 -7.55
CA PHE A 85 13.86 -15.81 -7.61
C PHE A 85 14.38 -16.09 -9.02
N LYS A 86 13.58 -15.82 -10.06
CA LYS A 86 14.06 -15.83 -11.45
C LYS A 86 14.98 -14.63 -11.75
N MET A 87 14.69 -13.46 -11.18
CA MET A 87 15.49 -12.24 -11.37
C MET A 87 16.74 -12.20 -10.48
N CYS A 88 16.65 -12.75 -9.27
CA CYS A 88 17.79 -12.90 -8.35
C CYS A 88 17.76 -14.30 -7.71
N PRO A 89 18.65 -15.22 -8.13
CA PRO A 89 18.64 -16.61 -7.66
C PRO A 89 18.73 -16.72 -6.13
N LYS A 90 17.98 -17.68 -5.56
CA LYS A 90 17.87 -17.87 -4.09
C LYS A 90 19.23 -17.95 -3.35
N LYS A 91 20.27 -18.50 -3.99
CA LYS A 91 21.63 -18.62 -3.42
C LYS A 91 22.36 -17.29 -3.21
N GLU A 92 21.93 -16.22 -3.88
CA GLU A 92 22.59 -14.91 -3.80
C GLU A 92 22.17 -14.14 -2.53
N TRP A 93 20.98 -14.43 -1.99
CA TRP A 93 20.33 -13.62 -0.97
C TRP A 93 21.08 -13.54 0.35
N ASP A 94 21.79 -14.61 0.76
CA ASP A 94 22.57 -14.62 1.99
C ASP A 94 23.72 -13.59 1.98
N THR A 95 24.12 -13.12 0.80
CA THR A 95 25.19 -12.12 0.61
C THR A 95 24.66 -10.72 0.33
N ILE A 96 23.33 -10.54 0.28
CA ILE A 96 22.70 -9.26 0.02
C ILE A 96 22.33 -8.63 1.37
N HIS A 97 22.97 -7.52 1.71
CA HIS A 97 22.77 -6.87 3.02
C HIS A 97 21.82 -5.67 2.97
N ASN A 98 21.56 -5.12 1.78
CA ASN A 98 20.66 -3.97 1.65
C ASN A 98 20.05 -3.88 0.22
N ARG A 99 18.99 -3.09 0.09
CA ARG A 99 18.24 -2.87 -1.16
C ARG A 99 19.02 -2.13 -2.27
N TYR A 100 20.18 -1.56 -1.94
CA TYR A 100 21.03 -0.86 -2.90
C TYR A 100 22.09 -1.78 -3.53
N ASP A 101 22.08 -3.08 -3.20
CA ASP A 101 22.88 -4.08 -3.90
C ASP A 101 22.54 -4.07 -5.40
N PRO A 102 23.53 -4.02 -6.32
CA PRO A 102 23.29 -4.00 -7.77
C PRO A 102 22.37 -5.10 -8.29
N ARG A 103 22.38 -6.28 -7.65
CA ARG A 103 21.50 -7.41 -8.00
C ARG A 103 20.02 -7.13 -7.75
N ILE A 104 19.72 -6.10 -6.97
CA ILE A 104 18.39 -5.57 -6.69
C ILE A 104 18.18 -4.21 -7.35
N SER A 105 19.13 -3.29 -7.19
CA SER A 105 18.97 -1.89 -7.55
C SER A 105 18.98 -1.64 -9.04
N ASP A 106 19.63 -2.49 -9.83
CA ASP A 106 19.76 -2.30 -11.27
C ASP A 106 18.52 -2.82 -12.02
N ASN A 107 18.39 -2.41 -13.28
CA ASN A 107 17.34 -2.91 -14.14
C ASN A 107 17.71 -4.31 -14.65
N ILE A 108 17.17 -5.34 -14.00
CA ILE A 108 17.35 -6.73 -14.41
C ILE A 108 16.47 -7.00 -15.63
N ASP A 109 17.07 -7.44 -16.74
CA ASP A 109 16.41 -7.64 -18.04
C ASP A 109 15.65 -6.38 -18.53
N GLY A 110 16.19 -5.19 -18.25
CA GLY A 110 15.56 -3.91 -18.61
C GLY A 110 14.35 -3.54 -17.76
N LYS A 111 14.09 -4.26 -16.66
CA LYS A 111 12.94 -4.03 -15.77
C LYS A 111 13.40 -3.69 -14.36
N SER A 112 12.76 -2.67 -13.76
CA SER A 112 12.95 -2.30 -12.36
C SER A 112 12.10 -3.12 -11.38
N THR A 113 11.49 -4.21 -11.87
CA THR A 113 10.45 -4.96 -11.16
C THR A 113 10.93 -5.56 -9.84
N LEU A 114 12.16 -6.11 -9.79
CA LEU A 114 12.72 -6.69 -8.57
C LEU A 114 12.86 -5.63 -7.46
N ARG A 115 13.48 -4.49 -7.79
CA ARG A 115 13.60 -3.34 -6.89
C ARG A 115 12.24 -2.92 -6.34
N LEU A 116 11.25 -2.80 -7.22
CA LEU A 116 9.91 -2.36 -6.84
C LEU A 116 9.21 -3.37 -5.92
N TYR A 117 9.24 -4.66 -6.25
CA TYR A 117 8.63 -5.69 -5.41
C TYR A 117 9.21 -5.70 -4.00
N LEU A 118 10.53 -5.74 -3.87
CA LEU A 118 11.17 -5.76 -2.55
C LEU A 118 10.92 -4.47 -1.77
N HIS A 119 10.93 -3.32 -2.46
CA HIS A 119 10.61 -2.04 -1.84
C HIS A 119 9.19 -2.03 -1.27
N CYS A 120 8.20 -2.39 -2.07
CA CYS A 120 6.80 -2.39 -1.66
C CYS A 120 6.51 -3.44 -0.59
N MET A 121 7.04 -4.66 -0.74
CA MET A 121 6.91 -5.72 0.27
C MET A 121 7.50 -5.27 1.61
N ASN A 122 8.71 -4.71 1.60
CA ASN A 122 9.33 -4.19 2.81
C ASN A 122 8.51 -3.07 3.45
N SER A 123 8.02 -2.10 2.65
CA SER A 123 7.16 -1.03 3.16
C SER A 123 5.88 -1.57 3.79
N ILE A 124 5.23 -2.56 3.18
CA ILE A 124 3.98 -3.14 3.71
C ILE A 124 4.23 -3.96 4.98
N LEU A 125 5.33 -4.74 5.05
CA LEU A 125 5.72 -5.41 6.30
C LEU A 125 5.88 -4.42 7.44
N ARG A 126 6.54 -3.29 7.18
CA ARG A 126 6.72 -2.23 8.17
C ARG A 126 5.42 -1.47 8.47
N ILE A 127 4.46 -1.38 7.55
CA ILE A 127 3.10 -0.89 7.85
C ILE A 127 2.42 -1.82 8.86
N ILE A 128 2.55 -3.13 8.68
CA ILE A 128 2.00 -4.11 9.62
C ILE A 128 2.68 -3.97 10.99
N GLU A 129 4.02 -3.96 11.02
CA GLU A 129 4.79 -3.99 12.27
C GLU A 129 4.80 -2.65 13.03
N GLU A 130 4.90 -1.51 12.34
CA GLU A 130 5.13 -0.20 12.98
C GLU A 130 3.93 0.75 12.88
N MET A 131 2.90 0.40 12.09
CA MET A 131 1.67 1.21 11.94
C MET A 131 0.41 0.43 12.33
N ASP A 132 0.57 -0.69 13.05
CA ASP A 132 -0.52 -1.53 13.57
C ASP A 132 -1.50 -1.98 12.46
N GLY A 133 -0.99 -2.34 11.29
CA GLY A 133 -1.82 -2.63 10.11
C GLY A 133 -2.84 -3.75 10.35
N ASP A 134 -2.44 -4.78 11.08
CA ASP A 134 -3.31 -5.88 11.54
C ASP A 134 -4.48 -5.36 12.38
N ARG A 135 -4.22 -4.52 13.39
CA ARG A 135 -5.26 -3.94 14.25
C ARG A 135 -6.18 -2.99 13.50
N VAL A 136 -5.65 -2.25 12.52
CA VAL A 136 -6.46 -1.39 11.64
C VAL A 136 -7.47 -2.23 10.85
N LEU A 137 -7.04 -3.39 10.32
CA LEU A 137 -7.93 -4.31 9.64
C LEU A 137 -8.96 -4.91 10.60
N GLU A 138 -8.56 -5.38 11.77
CA GLU A 138 -9.47 -5.93 12.80
C GLU A 138 -10.54 -4.91 13.19
N LYS A 139 -10.13 -3.67 13.47
CA LYS A 139 -11.05 -2.58 13.79
C LYS A 139 -12.01 -2.30 12.64
N TRP A 140 -11.54 -2.30 11.40
CA TRP A 140 -12.41 -2.11 10.24
C TRP A 140 -13.42 -3.26 10.09
N VAL A 141 -13.00 -4.50 10.31
CA VAL A 141 -13.91 -5.65 10.27
C VAL A 141 -14.98 -5.53 11.35
N LYS A 142 -14.61 -5.17 12.58
CA LYS A 142 -15.57 -4.98 13.66
C LYS A 142 -16.54 -3.83 13.41
N ASP A 143 -16.02 -2.64 13.14
CA ASP A 143 -16.83 -1.43 13.13
C ASP A 143 -17.60 -1.27 11.82
N VAL A 144 -16.98 -1.59 10.69
CA VAL A 144 -17.57 -1.37 9.36
C VAL A 144 -18.23 -2.64 8.83
N TRP A 145 -17.52 -3.77 8.78
CA TRP A 145 -18.07 -4.99 8.17
C TRP A 145 -19.20 -5.59 9.03
N MET A 146 -18.95 -5.79 10.32
CA MET A 146 -19.94 -6.36 11.24
C MET A 146 -20.91 -5.30 11.76
N GLY A 147 -20.44 -4.09 12.04
CA GLY A 147 -21.25 -2.99 12.56
C GLY A 147 -22.10 -2.33 11.48
N GLU A 148 -21.50 -1.46 10.66
CA GLU A 148 -22.22 -0.65 9.67
C GLU A 148 -22.89 -1.47 8.55
N LEU A 149 -22.22 -2.53 8.08
CA LEU A 149 -22.70 -3.35 6.96
C LEU A 149 -23.49 -4.59 7.42
N GLU A 150 -23.58 -4.83 8.73
CA GLU A 150 -24.33 -5.93 9.33
C GLU A 150 -23.99 -7.31 8.74
N GLN A 151 -22.73 -7.53 8.36
CA GLN A 151 -22.25 -8.79 7.79
C GLN A 151 -21.67 -9.71 8.87
N GLU A 152 -21.76 -11.03 8.65
CA GLU A 152 -21.14 -12.01 9.54
C GLU A 152 -19.61 -12.08 9.37
N ALA A 153 -18.90 -12.36 10.46
CA ALA A 153 -17.48 -12.70 10.40
C ALA A 153 -17.30 -14.07 9.74
N LYS A 154 -16.44 -14.15 8.72
CA LYS A 154 -16.22 -15.39 7.95
C LYS A 154 -15.35 -16.44 8.68
N SER A 155 -14.74 -16.10 9.80
CA SER A 155 -13.99 -17.05 10.64
C SER A 155 -14.12 -16.72 12.13
N ALA A 156 -14.14 -17.76 12.97
CA ALA A 156 -14.32 -17.64 14.42
C ALA A 156 -13.12 -16.99 15.13
N GLU A 157 -11.93 -17.01 14.53
CA GLU A 157 -10.73 -16.34 15.06
C GLU A 157 -10.88 -14.82 15.08
N VAL A 158 -11.65 -14.23 14.16
CA VAL A 158 -12.00 -12.80 14.16
C VAL A 158 -12.96 -12.45 15.30
N MET A 159 -13.71 -13.43 15.81
CA MET A 159 -14.62 -13.28 16.95
C MET A 159 -13.90 -13.47 18.30
N GLY A 160 -12.61 -13.83 18.30
CA GLY A 160 -11.81 -14.15 19.48
C GLY A 160 -10.98 -13.00 20.04
N LEU A 161 -11.38 -11.75 19.78
CA LEU A 161 -10.95 -10.55 20.52
C LEU A 161 -11.84 -10.33 21.75
#